data_AF-A0A5M9QWB0-F1
#
_entry.id   AF-A0A5M9QWB0-F1
#
_cell.length_a   1.000
_cell.length_b   1.000
_cell.length_c   1.000
_cell.angle_alpha   90.00
_cell.angle_beta   90.00
_cell.angle_gamma   90.00
#
_symmetry.space_group_name_H-M   'P 1'
#
loop_
_entity.id
_entity.type
_entity.pdbx_description
1 polymer ?
#
loop_
_entity_poly.entity_id
_entity_poly.type
_entity_poly.pdbx_seq_one_letter_code
_entity_poly.pdbx_strand_id
1 'polypeptide(L)'
;MMKLSTLFLPAFLLFAGLKTAQAAVTPLSPDTCRALSALSIIAPDNPVPCKRLVNVDVQFINFQGETQTGTITVLDVTAPETQALFADLYRKKFPLNTVQPIDVFGGDDEASMAANNTSAFNGRRQVNQKAWSKHAYGVAIDINPQQNPYRFRDKNGKITLSPPGSAGALSNRENISKGRIEAVLPLIFSHGFLRWGGEWKNPVDFQHAEIGSFTFINHLLAQPLPAAQAEYAAYAARYRDCFSKSRVTDELQRARQCAKKNLR
;
A
#
# COMPACT_ATOMS: atom_id res chain seq x y z
N MET A 1 0.46 3.13 77.39
CA MET A 1 1.00 2.15 76.42
C MET A 1 0.00 2.00 75.29
N MET A 2 0.25 2.61 74.12
CA MET A 2 -0.63 2.53 72.96
C MET A 2 0.23 2.15 71.75
N LYS A 3 0.04 0.94 71.21
CA LYS A 3 0.79 0.43 70.05
C LYS A 3 0.06 0.87 68.76
N LEU A 4 0.66 1.75 67.99
CA LEU A 4 0.27 1.98 66.59
C LEU A 4 0.76 0.80 65.74
N SER A 5 -0.17 0.14 65.04
CA SER A 5 0.16 -0.89 64.05
C SER A 5 0.02 -0.27 62.66
N THR A 6 1.15 -0.07 61.99
CA THR A 6 1.22 0.43 60.61
C THR A 6 0.92 -0.73 59.66
N LEU A 7 -0.20 -0.67 58.91
CA LEU A 7 -0.45 -1.57 57.80
C LEU A 7 0.31 -1.07 56.56
N PHE A 8 1.24 -1.89 56.04
CA PHE A 8 1.80 -1.73 54.70
C PHE A 8 0.86 -2.39 53.68
N LEU A 9 0.28 -1.61 52.77
CA LEU A 9 -0.35 -2.14 51.57
C LEU A 9 0.74 -2.41 50.51
N PRO A 10 0.78 -3.59 49.87
CA PRO A 10 1.69 -3.82 48.76
C PRO A 10 1.15 -3.11 47.52
N ALA A 11 1.97 -2.24 46.93
CA ALA A 11 1.67 -1.66 45.63
C ALA A 11 1.78 -2.74 44.55
N PHE A 12 0.64 -3.28 44.11
CA PHE A 12 0.57 -4.13 42.93
C PHE A 12 0.74 -3.23 41.69
N LEU A 13 1.96 -3.21 41.13
CA LEU A 13 2.22 -2.67 39.80
C LEU A 13 1.59 -3.62 38.77
N LEU A 14 0.38 -3.28 38.31
CA LEU A 14 -0.23 -3.87 37.13
C LEU A 14 0.59 -3.46 35.90
N PHE A 15 1.53 -4.30 35.50
CA PHE A 15 2.11 -4.24 34.16
C PHE A 15 1.04 -4.70 33.17
N ALA A 16 0.25 -3.74 32.66
CA ALA A 16 -0.53 -3.97 31.46
C ALA A 16 0.45 -4.15 30.30
N GLY A 17 0.67 -5.41 29.90
CA GLY A 17 1.45 -5.72 28.71
C GLY A 17 0.79 -5.08 27.49
N LEU A 18 1.41 -4.02 26.95
CA LEU A 18 1.10 -3.52 25.62
C LEU A 18 1.33 -4.70 24.67
N LYS A 19 0.25 -5.27 24.13
CA LYS A 19 0.36 -6.14 22.95
C LYS A 19 0.94 -5.27 21.85
N THR A 20 2.25 -5.35 21.65
CA THR A 20 2.85 -4.94 20.38
C THR A 20 2.16 -5.79 19.32
N ALA A 21 1.21 -5.20 18.59
CA ALA A 21 0.64 -5.81 17.42
C ALA A 21 1.78 -5.95 16.42
N GLN A 22 2.48 -7.08 16.49
CA GLN A 22 3.37 -7.52 15.44
C GLN A 22 2.48 -7.69 14.22
N ALA A 23 2.85 -7.01 13.12
CA ALA A 23 2.11 -7.06 11.87
C ALA A 23 1.75 -8.53 11.56
N ALA A 24 0.46 -8.82 11.42
CA ALA A 24 -0.03 -10.16 11.16
C ALA A 24 -0.46 -10.25 9.70
N VAL A 25 -0.03 -11.31 9.01
CA VAL A 25 -0.59 -11.67 7.70
C VAL A 25 -1.65 -12.73 7.95
N THR A 26 -2.91 -12.38 7.71
CA THR A 26 -4.06 -13.25 8.00
C THR A 26 -4.87 -13.51 6.73
N PRO A 27 -5.18 -14.78 6.39
CA PRO A 27 -6.12 -15.10 5.34
C PRO A 27 -7.48 -14.43 5.57
N LEU A 28 -8.15 -14.03 4.49
CA LEU A 28 -9.53 -13.56 4.61
C LEU A 28 -10.44 -14.70 5.07
N SER A 29 -11.26 -14.43 6.08
CA SER A 29 -12.21 -15.42 6.60
C SER A 29 -13.28 -15.74 5.55
N PRO A 30 -13.94 -16.92 5.62
CA PRO A 30 -15.08 -17.22 4.75
C PRO A 30 -16.18 -16.16 4.81
N ASP A 31 -16.39 -15.53 5.97
CA ASP A 31 -17.41 -14.51 6.19
C ASP A 31 -17.01 -13.20 5.51
N THR A 32 -15.74 -12.80 5.64
CA THR A 32 -15.16 -11.68 4.90
C THR A 32 -15.29 -11.91 3.39
N CYS A 33 -14.96 -13.10 2.89
CA CYS A 33 -15.12 -13.41 1.47
C CYS A 33 -16.57 -13.27 0.99
N ARG A 34 -17.55 -13.75 1.78
CA ARG A 34 -18.98 -13.59 1.43
C ARG A 34 -19.40 -12.12 1.43
N ALA A 35 -18.92 -11.32 2.38
CA ALA A 35 -19.19 -9.89 2.42
C ALA A 35 -18.62 -9.16 1.19
N LEU A 36 -17.36 -9.44 0.82
CA LEU A 36 -16.72 -8.87 -0.36
C LEU A 36 -17.45 -9.24 -1.66
N SER A 37 -17.93 -10.48 -1.78
CA SER A 37 -18.74 -10.89 -2.93
C SER A 37 -20.13 -10.25 -2.94
N ALA A 38 -20.78 -10.10 -1.79
CA ALA A 38 -22.08 -9.43 -1.68
C ALA A 38 -22.02 -7.95 -2.11
N LEU A 39 -20.89 -7.28 -1.85
CA LEU A 39 -20.62 -5.92 -2.31
C LEU A 39 -20.10 -5.83 -3.75
N SER A 40 -19.99 -6.96 -4.46
CA SER A 40 -19.36 -7.04 -5.80
C SER A 40 -17.91 -6.53 -5.86
N ILE A 41 -17.22 -6.45 -4.70
CA ILE A 41 -15.79 -6.14 -4.62
C ILE A 41 -14.97 -7.31 -5.15
N ILE A 42 -15.44 -8.55 -4.90
CA ILE A 42 -14.92 -9.76 -5.57
C ILE A 42 -16.05 -10.28 -6.47
N ALA A 43 -16.02 -9.88 -7.73
CA ALA A 43 -16.93 -10.38 -8.76
C ALA A 43 -16.62 -11.85 -9.12
N PRO A 44 -17.59 -12.61 -9.70
CA PRO A 44 -17.37 -13.99 -10.12
C PRO A 44 -16.22 -14.16 -11.13
N ASP A 45 -15.96 -13.16 -11.97
CA ASP A 45 -14.90 -13.12 -12.97
C ASP A 45 -13.65 -12.35 -12.50
N ASN A 46 -13.56 -12.02 -11.20
CA ASN A 46 -12.38 -11.37 -10.62
C ASN A 46 -11.13 -12.24 -10.86
N PRO A 47 -9.99 -11.65 -11.24
CA PRO A 47 -8.83 -12.42 -11.69
C PRO A 47 -8.14 -13.21 -10.56
N VAL A 48 -8.39 -12.81 -9.30
CA VAL A 48 -7.84 -13.47 -8.12
C VAL A 48 -8.99 -13.91 -7.21
N PRO A 49 -9.07 -15.20 -6.82
CA PRO A 49 -10.11 -15.66 -5.91
C PRO A 49 -9.81 -15.19 -4.47
N CYS A 50 -10.85 -15.01 -3.66
CA CYS A 50 -10.71 -14.50 -2.28
C CYS A 50 -9.67 -15.24 -1.43
N LYS A 51 -9.53 -16.57 -1.60
CA LYS A 51 -8.55 -17.40 -0.87
C LYS A 51 -7.07 -17.03 -1.11
N ARG A 52 -6.79 -16.27 -2.17
CA ARG A 52 -5.45 -15.78 -2.52
C ARG A 52 -5.21 -14.35 -2.01
N LEU A 53 -6.21 -13.73 -1.41
CA LEU A 53 -6.09 -12.43 -0.77
C LEU A 53 -5.91 -12.61 0.73
N VAL A 54 -5.09 -11.76 1.32
CA VAL A 54 -4.77 -11.76 2.75
C VAL A 54 -4.79 -10.32 3.27
N ASN A 55 -5.16 -10.17 4.53
CA ASN A 55 -4.98 -8.93 5.26
C ASN A 55 -3.58 -8.87 5.86
N VAL A 56 -2.93 -7.73 5.72
CA VAL A 56 -1.69 -7.38 6.41
C VAL A 56 -2.03 -6.27 7.41
N ASP A 57 -1.93 -6.58 8.69
CA ASP A 57 -2.07 -5.56 9.74
C ASP A 57 -0.78 -4.75 9.85
N VAL A 58 -0.91 -3.44 9.89
CA VAL A 58 0.21 -2.51 9.82
C VAL A 58 0.10 -1.45 10.91
N GLN A 59 1.27 -0.97 11.36
CA GLN A 59 1.37 0.28 12.11
C GLN A 59 1.83 1.38 11.14
N PHE A 60 1.33 2.60 11.32
CA PHE A 60 1.74 3.77 10.55
C PHE A 60 1.76 5.02 11.42
N ILE A 61 2.44 6.06 10.95
CA ILE A 61 2.41 7.39 11.57
C ILE A 61 1.39 8.24 10.82
N ASN A 62 0.45 8.87 11.52
CA ASN A 62 -0.49 9.79 10.89
C ASN A 62 0.14 11.17 10.62
N PHE A 63 -0.60 12.07 9.96
CA PHE A 63 -0.11 13.43 9.67
C PHE A 63 0.12 14.27 10.93
N GLN A 64 -0.47 13.90 12.07
CA GLN A 64 -0.27 14.50 13.39
C GLN A 64 0.98 13.93 14.10
N GLY A 65 1.62 12.89 13.55
CA GLY A 65 2.82 12.27 14.12
C GLY A 65 2.52 11.14 15.11
N GLU A 66 1.28 10.69 15.21
CA GLU A 66 0.82 9.66 16.14
C GLU A 66 0.90 8.27 15.51
N THR A 67 1.18 7.24 16.33
CA THR A 67 1.10 5.85 15.87
C THR A 67 -0.36 5.43 15.75
N GLN A 68 -0.71 4.92 14.59
CA GLN A 68 -2.01 4.35 14.26
C GLN A 68 -1.83 2.91 13.77
N THR A 69 -2.91 2.14 13.77
CA THR A 69 -2.97 0.81 13.17
C THR A 69 -3.95 0.81 12.00
N GLY A 70 -3.70 -0.04 11.02
CA GLY A 70 -4.60 -0.25 9.89
C GLY A 70 -4.40 -1.63 9.28
N THR A 71 -5.17 -1.91 8.24
CA THR A 71 -5.14 -3.19 7.54
C THR A 71 -5.12 -2.94 6.04
N ILE A 72 -4.26 -3.64 5.32
CA ILE A 72 -4.18 -3.58 3.86
C ILE A 72 -4.36 -4.98 3.27
N THR A 73 -5.34 -5.12 2.37
CA THR A 73 -5.62 -6.38 1.68
C THR A 73 -4.78 -6.48 0.41
N VAL A 74 -4.00 -7.56 0.28
CA VAL A 74 -3.09 -7.80 -0.87
C VAL A 74 -3.11 -9.26 -1.31
N LEU A 75 -2.44 -9.56 -2.42
CA LEU A 75 -2.16 -10.93 -2.83
C LEU A 75 -1.24 -11.63 -1.82
N ASP A 76 -1.51 -12.89 -1.51
CA ASP A 76 -0.69 -13.73 -0.63
C ASP A 76 0.81 -13.79 -1.02
N VAL A 77 1.11 -13.70 -2.32
CA VAL A 77 2.46 -13.64 -2.86
C VAL A 77 3.20 -12.36 -2.45
N THR A 78 2.52 -11.21 -2.47
CA THR A 78 3.17 -9.91 -2.19
C THR A 78 3.14 -9.55 -0.70
N ALA A 79 2.31 -10.24 0.10
CA ALA A 79 2.08 -9.94 1.51
C ALA A 79 3.36 -9.80 2.37
N PRO A 80 4.40 -10.66 2.25
CA PRO A 80 5.62 -10.49 3.05
C PRO A 80 6.38 -9.18 2.75
N GLU A 81 6.52 -8.81 1.47
CA GLU A 81 7.19 -7.56 1.08
C GLU A 81 6.30 -6.34 1.34
N THR A 82 4.97 -6.47 1.25
CA THR A 82 4.03 -5.42 1.71
C THR A 82 4.17 -5.17 3.21
N GLN A 83 4.21 -6.22 4.02
CA GLN A 83 4.40 -6.12 5.46
C GLN A 83 5.72 -5.41 5.79
N ALA A 84 6.81 -5.79 5.12
CA ALA A 84 8.12 -5.17 5.29
C ALA A 84 8.11 -3.69 4.87
N LEU A 85 7.46 -3.35 3.74
CA LEU A 85 7.28 -1.98 3.27
C LEU A 85 6.61 -1.10 4.33
N PHE A 86 5.48 -1.52 4.87
CA PHE A 86 4.78 -0.73 5.90
C PHE A 86 5.59 -0.62 7.19
N ALA A 87 6.32 -1.66 7.58
CA ALA A 87 7.23 -1.58 8.72
C ALA A 87 8.37 -0.56 8.49
N ASP A 88 8.91 -0.46 7.27
CA ASP A 88 9.91 0.55 6.91
C ASP A 88 9.32 1.97 6.81
N LEU A 89 8.11 2.11 6.27
CA LEU A 89 7.40 3.40 6.26
C LEU A 89 7.16 3.90 7.69
N TYR A 90 6.74 3.02 8.60
CA TYR A 90 6.59 3.32 10.02
C TYR A 90 7.91 3.75 10.66
N ARG A 91 9.00 2.99 10.44
CA ARG A 91 10.36 3.35 10.93
C ARG A 91 10.83 4.71 10.40
N LYS A 92 10.51 5.02 9.15
CA LYS A 92 10.81 6.33 8.54
C LYS A 92 9.90 7.46 9.01
N LYS A 93 8.88 7.16 9.82
CA LYS A 93 7.82 8.12 10.21
C LYS A 93 7.18 8.79 9.00
N PHE A 94 7.03 8.04 7.90
CA PHE A 94 6.34 8.53 6.72
C PHE A 94 4.84 8.67 7.05
N PRO A 95 4.25 9.86 6.89
CA PRO A 95 2.87 10.08 7.28
C PRO A 95 1.91 9.45 6.28
N LEU A 96 0.99 8.62 6.78
CA LEU A 96 -0.16 8.08 6.05
C LEU A 96 -1.44 8.60 6.72
N ASN A 97 -2.48 8.94 5.96
CA ASN A 97 -3.72 9.44 6.57
C ASN A 97 -4.53 8.30 7.22
N THR A 98 -4.91 7.31 6.41
CA THR A 98 -5.54 6.07 6.86
C THR A 98 -5.02 4.89 6.03
N VAL A 99 -5.13 3.68 6.60
CA VAL A 99 -4.88 2.42 5.89
C VAL A 99 -6.03 1.49 6.21
N GLN A 100 -6.99 1.39 5.30
CA GLN A 100 -8.22 0.61 5.47
C GLN A 100 -8.49 -0.24 4.22
N PRO A 101 -9.03 -1.45 4.39
CA PRO A 101 -9.48 -2.26 3.27
C PRO A 101 -10.69 -1.61 2.59
N ILE A 102 -10.89 -1.94 1.31
CA ILE A 102 -11.85 -1.22 0.46
C ILE A 102 -13.32 -1.46 0.85
N ASP A 103 -13.61 -2.54 1.57
CA ASP A 103 -14.94 -2.88 2.07
C ASP A 103 -15.44 -1.92 3.15
N VAL A 104 -14.54 -1.23 3.87
CA VAL A 104 -14.91 -0.09 4.74
C VAL A 104 -15.62 1.01 3.95
N PHE A 105 -15.32 1.12 2.65
CA PHE A 105 -15.93 2.08 1.72
C PHE A 105 -16.96 1.42 0.80
N GLY A 106 -17.41 0.20 1.10
CA GLY A 106 -18.38 -0.52 0.28
C GLY A 106 -17.87 -0.87 -1.13
N GLY A 107 -16.56 -0.84 -1.38
CA GLY A 107 -15.97 -1.02 -2.70
C GLY A 107 -15.77 0.26 -3.51
N ASP A 108 -16.21 1.41 -2.99
CA ASP A 108 -16.14 2.69 -3.70
C ASP A 108 -14.71 3.28 -3.65
N ASP A 109 -14.05 3.27 -4.81
CA ASP A 109 -12.71 3.81 -5.01
C ASP A 109 -12.66 5.33 -4.79
N GLU A 110 -13.69 6.05 -5.21
CA GLU A 110 -13.76 7.51 -5.06
C GLU A 110 -13.97 7.90 -3.60
N ALA A 111 -14.79 7.15 -2.86
CA ALA A 111 -14.96 7.35 -1.42
C ALA A 111 -13.66 7.08 -0.64
N SER A 112 -12.95 5.98 -0.97
CA SER A 112 -11.63 5.66 -0.41
C SER A 112 -10.61 6.78 -0.70
N MET A 113 -10.56 7.26 -1.95
CA MET A 113 -9.67 8.36 -2.34
C MET A 113 -10.02 9.68 -1.64
N ALA A 114 -11.30 10.01 -1.54
CA ALA A 114 -11.78 11.20 -0.85
C ALA A 114 -11.38 11.20 0.64
N ALA A 115 -11.43 10.02 1.28
CA ALA A 115 -10.96 9.79 2.65
C ALA A 115 -9.42 9.79 2.79
N ASN A 116 -8.68 10.04 1.71
CA ASN A 116 -7.21 10.01 1.66
C ASN A 116 -6.63 8.65 2.08
N ASN A 117 -7.34 7.56 1.78
CA ASN A 117 -6.96 6.24 2.22
C ASN A 117 -5.80 5.67 1.40
N THR A 118 -4.82 5.07 2.08
CA THR A 118 -3.81 4.23 1.45
C THR A 118 -4.39 2.82 1.31
N SER A 119 -4.55 2.35 0.07
CA SER A 119 -5.29 1.12 -0.25
C SER A 119 -4.56 0.24 -1.26
N ALA A 120 -4.88 -1.06 -1.29
CA ALA A 120 -4.31 -2.01 -2.26
C ALA A 120 -5.37 -2.77 -3.04
N PHE A 121 -5.98 -3.82 -2.47
CA PHE A 121 -6.98 -4.59 -3.20
C PHE A 121 -8.28 -3.80 -3.43
N ASN A 122 -8.74 -3.76 -4.68
CA ASN A 122 -10.09 -3.37 -5.09
C ASN A 122 -10.40 -4.11 -6.40
N GLY A 123 -11.35 -5.05 -6.39
CA GLY A 123 -11.74 -5.86 -7.55
C GLY A 123 -12.57 -5.09 -8.57
N ARG A 124 -12.00 -3.99 -9.07
CA ARG A 124 -12.59 -3.13 -10.09
C ARG A 124 -11.87 -3.24 -11.43
N ARG A 125 -12.62 -2.98 -12.49
CA ARG A 125 -12.05 -2.79 -13.83
C ARG A 125 -11.41 -1.41 -13.94
N GLN A 126 -10.54 -1.23 -14.92
CA GLN A 126 -10.02 0.09 -15.30
C GLN A 126 -11.17 1.01 -15.77
N VAL A 127 -10.94 2.32 -15.79
CA VAL A 127 -11.94 3.34 -16.18
C VAL A 127 -12.54 3.07 -17.58
N ASN A 128 -11.75 2.51 -18.51
CA ASN A 128 -12.22 2.15 -19.85
C ASN A 128 -12.97 0.80 -19.92
N GLN A 129 -13.14 0.12 -18.78
CA GLN A 129 -13.82 -1.16 -18.55
C GLN A 129 -13.27 -2.39 -19.32
N LYS A 130 -12.24 -2.22 -20.16
CA LYS A 130 -11.74 -3.30 -21.02
C LYS A 130 -10.86 -4.31 -20.29
N ALA A 131 -10.19 -3.89 -19.22
CA ALA A 131 -9.25 -4.72 -18.47
C ALA A 131 -9.45 -4.56 -16.96
N TRP A 132 -9.08 -5.59 -16.21
CA TRP A 132 -8.97 -5.52 -14.75
C TRP A 132 -7.88 -4.52 -14.35
N SER A 133 -8.15 -3.73 -13.32
CA SER A 133 -7.10 -2.95 -12.65
C SER A 133 -6.12 -3.89 -11.95
N LYS A 134 -4.86 -3.47 -11.74
CA LYS A 134 -3.94 -4.26 -10.91
C LYS A 134 -4.33 -4.28 -9.43
N HIS A 135 -5.14 -3.33 -8.99
CA HIS A 135 -5.81 -3.40 -7.69
C HIS A 135 -6.68 -4.66 -7.57
N ALA A 136 -7.29 -5.14 -8.67
CA ALA A 136 -8.11 -6.36 -8.65
C ALA A 136 -7.30 -7.65 -8.46
N TYR A 137 -5.97 -7.56 -8.59
CA TYR A 137 -5.04 -8.65 -8.33
C TYR A 137 -4.41 -8.56 -6.92
N GLY A 138 -4.61 -7.46 -6.18
CA GLY A 138 -3.96 -7.23 -4.88
C GLY A 138 -2.46 -6.94 -4.98
N VAL A 139 -1.98 -6.42 -6.13
CA VAL A 139 -0.55 -6.20 -6.42
C VAL A 139 -0.21 -4.75 -6.74
N ALA A 140 -1.11 -3.83 -6.38
CA ALA A 140 -0.91 -2.39 -6.47
C ALA A 140 -1.22 -1.76 -5.11
N ILE A 141 -0.61 -0.61 -4.84
CA ILE A 141 -0.83 0.20 -3.63
C ILE A 141 -0.98 1.66 -4.09
N ASP A 142 -2.07 2.29 -3.67
CA ASP A 142 -2.27 3.73 -3.76
C ASP A 142 -1.94 4.36 -2.41
N ILE A 143 -1.14 5.43 -2.40
CA ILE A 143 -0.68 6.11 -1.18
C ILE A 143 -1.18 7.54 -1.13
N ASN A 144 -1.87 7.90 -0.04
CA ASN A 144 -2.31 9.27 0.26
C ASN A 144 -2.84 10.04 -0.97
N PRO A 145 -4.01 9.68 -1.52
CA PRO A 145 -4.59 10.27 -2.73
C PRO A 145 -4.66 11.81 -2.74
N GLN A 146 -4.84 12.46 -1.59
CA GLN A 146 -4.87 13.92 -1.48
C GLN A 146 -3.48 14.56 -1.68
N GLN A 147 -2.40 13.86 -1.36
CA GLN A 147 -1.01 14.28 -1.61
C GLN A 147 -0.51 13.81 -2.99
N ASN A 148 -1.09 12.73 -3.51
CA ASN A 148 -0.64 12.06 -4.72
C ASN A 148 -1.81 11.83 -5.69
N PRO A 149 -2.33 12.90 -6.33
CA PRO A 149 -3.58 12.76 -7.06
C PRO A 149 -3.47 11.99 -8.37
N TYR A 150 -4.59 11.41 -8.78
CA TYR A 150 -4.81 10.95 -10.14
C TYR A 150 -5.14 12.16 -11.03
N ARG A 151 -4.39 12.33 -12.12
CA ARG A 151 -4.53 13.45 -13.06
C ARG A 151 -4.81 12.92 -14.46
N PHE A 152 -5.99 13.26 -14.98
CA PHE A 152 -6.43 12.89 -16.32
C PHE A 152 -6.64 14.13 -17.19
N ARG A 153 -6.21 14.06 -18.45
CA ARG A 153 -6.51 15.06 -19.47
C ARG A 153 -7.43 14.44 -20.52
N ASP A 154 -8.59 15.05 -20.73
CA ASP A 154 -9.54 14.58 -21.73
C ASP A 154 -9.14 15.00 -23.16
N LYS A 155 -9.94 14.56 -24.15
CA LYS A 155 -9.72 14.86 -25.58
C LYS A 155 -9.80 16.35 -25.93
N ASN A 156 -10.44 17.16 -25.09
CA ASN A 156 -10.60 18.61 -25.26
C ASN A 156 -9.51 19.38 -24.51
N GLY A 157 -8.57 18.70 -23.86
CA GLY A 157 -7.49 19.30 -23.09
C GLY A 157 -7.86 19.67 -21.66
N LYS A 158 -9.10 19.41 -21.21
CA LYS A 158 -9.51 19.68 -19.83
C LYS A 158 -8.79 18.72 -18.88
N ILE A 159 -8.16 19.28 -17.85
CA ILE A 159 -7.50 18.52 -16.79
C ILE A 159 -8.51 18.27 -15.67
N THR A 160 -8.63 17.03 -15.25
CA THR A 160 -9.40 16.59 -14.07
C THR A 160 -8.45 15.96 -13.07
N LEU A 161 -8.62 16.30 -11.80
CA LEU A 161 -7.89 15.72 -10.68
C LEU A 161 -8.85 14.90 -9.82
N SER A 162 -8.41 13.74 -9.37
CA SER A 162 -9.09 12.93 -8.37
C SER A 162 -8.13 12.61 -7.23
N PRO A 163 -8.51 12.85 -5.96
CA PRO A 163 -9.75 13.50 -5.53
C PRO A 163 -9.79 15.01 -5.92
N PRO A 164 -10.96 15.65 -6.11
CA PRO A 164 -11.05 17.04 -6.60
C PRO A 164 -10.30 18.08 -5.74
N GLY A 165 -10.21 17.87 -4.42
CA GLY A 165 -9.54 18.76 -3.47
C GLY A 165 -8.00 18.72 -3.50
N SER A 166 -7.41 17.85 -4.31
CA SER A 166 -5.96 17.60 -4.35
C SER A 166 -5.15 18.60 -5.19
N ALA A 167 -5.78 19.61 -5.79
CA ALA A 167 -5.11 20.54 -6.71
C ALA A 167 -3.88 21.23 -6.10
N GLY A 168 -3.94 21.56 -4.81
CA GLY A 168 -2.82 22.14 -4.05
C GLY A 168 -1.57 21.25 -4.03
N ALA A 169 -1.74 19.92 -4.07
CA ALA A 169 -0.64 18.95 -4.08
C ALA A 169 0.15 18.95 -5.40
N LEU A 170 -0.41 19.48 -6.49
CA LEU A 170 0.28 19.64 -7.76
C LEU A 170 0.89 21.03 -7.94
N SER A 171 0.14 22.08 -7.62
CA SER A 171 0.63 23.46 -7.76
C SER A 171 1.74 23.80 -6.78
N ASN A 172 1.79 23.11 -5.63
CA ASN A 172 2.76 23.34 -4.57
C ASN A 172 3.60 22.10 -4.27
N ARG A 173 3.83 21.25 -5.28
CA ARG A 173 4.41 19.91 -5.12
C ARG A 173 5.76 19.92 -4.41
N GLU A 174 6.60 20.94 -4.64
CA GLU A 174 7.89 21.11 -3.97
C GLU A 174 7.78 21.47 -2.48
N ASN A 175 6.72 22.18 -2.08
CA ASN A 175 6.52 22.64 -0.71
C ASN A 175 5.64 21.68 0.13
N ILE A 176 4.81 20.85 -0.49
CA ILE A 176 4.09 19.75 0.17
C ILE A 176 5.00 18.53 0.12
N SER A 177 5.92 18.38 1.07
CA SER A 177 6.87 17.26 1.08
C SER A 177 6.34 16.02 1.80
N LYS A 178 5.47 16.20 2.80
CA LYS A 178 4.95 15.12 3.65
C LYS A 178 3.91 14.28 2.92
N GLY A 179 4.03 12.95 3.03
CA GLY A 179 3.04 12.00 2.51
C GLY A 179 3.08 11.80 0.99
N ARG A 180 4.05 12.41 0.30
CA ARG A 180 4.28 12.20 -1.14
C ARG A 180 5.01 10.90 -1.39
N ILE A 181 4.56 10.14 -2.37
CA ILE A 181 5.17 8.87 -2.74
C ILE A 181 6.62 9.05 -3.20
N GLU A 182 6.97 10.17 -3.86
CA GLU A 182 8.34 10.38 -4.37
C GLU A 182 9.39 10.41 -3.28
N ALA A 183 9.02 10.84 -2.07
CA ALA A 183 9.92 10.85 -0.92
C ALA A 183 10.28 9.44 -0.43
N VAL A 184 9.50 8.43 -0.84
CA VAL A 184 9.67 7.02 -0.44
C VAL A 184 9.71 6.07 -1.63
N LEU A 185 9.80 6.57 -2.87
CA LEU A 185 9.88 5.72 -4.07
C LEU A 185 11.03 4.70 -4.04
N PRO A 186 12.26 5.06 -3.61
CA PRO A 186 13.33 4.07 -3.46
C PRO A 186 12.94 2.92 -2.51
N LEU A 187 12.22 3.24 -1.43
CA LEU A 187 11.76 2.25 -0.46
C LEU A 187 10.65 1.37 -1.06
N ILE A 188 9.64 1.96 -1.69
CA ILE A 188 8.55 1.22 -2.37
C ILE A 188 9.12 0.25 -3.41
N PHE A 189 10.08 0.71 -4.20
CA PHE A 189 10.76 -0.13 -5.18
C PHE A 189 11.62 -1.21 -4.53
N SER A 190 12.23 -0.94 -3.37
CA SER A 190 12.99 -1.95 -2.63
C SER A 190 12.17 -3.16 -2.18
N HIS A 191 10.84 -3.04 -2.17
CA HIS A 191 9.88 -4.10 -1.88
C HIS A 191 9.16 -4.63 -3.13
N GLY A 192 9.65 -4.33 -4.34
CA GLY A 192 9.17 -4.94 -5.58
C GLY A 192 7.97 -4.25 -6.25
N PHE A 193 7.50 -3.10 -5.77
CA PHE A 193 6.47 -2.31 -6.47
C PHE A 193 7.12 -1.40 -7.54
N LEU A 194 7.83 -2.00 -8.51
CA LEU A 194 8.79 -1.30 -9.37
C LEU A 194 8.17 -0.36 -10.43
N ARG A 195 6.85 -0.28 -10.55
CA ARG A 195 6.19 0.64 -11.48
C ARG A 195 5.46 1.71 -10.69
N TRP A 196 5.68 2.96 -11.07
CA TRP A 196 5.01 4.11 -10.47
C TRP A 196 4.15 4.85 -11.51
N GLY A 197 2.90 5.11 -11.18
CA GLY A 197 1.92 5.77 -12.05
C GLY A 197 2.24 7.23 -12.36
N GLY A 198 3.07 7.88 -11.53
CA GLY A 198 3.57 9.23 -11.78
C GLY A 198 4.47 9.35 -13.02
N GLU A 199 4.95 8.24 -13.59
CA GLU A 199 5.70 8.24 -14.86
C GLU A 199 4.81 8.06 -16.10
N TRP A 200 3.50 7.83 -15.94
CA TRP A 200 2.60 7.64 -17.08
C TRP A 200 2.35 8.95 -17.82
N LYS A 201 1.86 8.87 -19.06
CA LYS A 201 1.64 10.06 -19.91
C LYS A 201 0.27 10.68 -19.70
N ASN A 202 -0.78 9.85 -19.78
CA ASN A 202 -2.17 10.22 -19.54
C ASN A 202 -3.00 8.93 -19.35
N PRO A 203 -3.66 8.73 -18.20
CA PRO A 203 -3.55 9.55 -16.99
C PRO A 203 -2.14 9.53 -16.38
N VAL A 204 -1.85 10.48 -15.50
CA VAL A 204 -0.72 10.43 -14.58
C VAL A 204 -1.29 10.09 -13.21
N ASP A 205 -0.79 9.03 -12.59
CA ASP A 205 -1.39 8.49 -11.36
C ASP A 205 -0.37 8.55 -10.22
N PHE A 206 -0.30 9.67 -9.52
CA PHE A 206 0.77 9.90 -8.57
C PHE A 206 0.69 8.97 -7.36
N GLN A 207 -0.50 8.57 -6.91
CA GLN A 207 -0.68 7.68 -5.76
C GLN A 207 -0.18 6.26 -6.02
N HIS A 208 -0.14 5.86 -7.29
CA HIS A 208 -0.16 4.45 -7.66
C HIS A 208 1.23 3.85 -7.81
N ALA A 209 1.50 2.78 -7.07
CA ALA A 209 2.63 1.89 -7.29
C ALA A 209 2.16 0.45 -7.49
N GLU A 210 2.74 -0.24 -8.46
CA GLU A 210 2.37 -1.61 -8.82
C GLU A 210 3.62 -2.45 -9.12
N ILE A 211 3.47 -3.77 -9.09
CA ILE A 211 4.56 -4.68 -9.47
C ILE A 211 4.77 -4.68 -11.01
N GLY A 212 5.41 -5.72 -11.55
CA GLY A 212 5.69 -5.90 -12.98
C GLY A 212 4.47 -6.00 -13.93
N SER A 213 4.68 -6.61 -15.10
CA SER A 213 3.65 -6.76 -16.15
C SER A 213 2.53 -7.73 -15.75
N PHE A 214 1.39 -7.71 -16.46
CA PHE A 214 0.36 -8.75 -16.29
C PHE A 214 0.91 -10.16 -16.57
N THR A 215 1.84 -10.31 -17.50
CA THR A 215 2.54 -11.59 -17.74
C THR A 215 3.27 -12.08 -16.48
N PHE A 216 4.01 -11.19 -15.81
CA PHE A 216 4.68 -11.53 -14.55
C PHE A 216 3.70 -11.86 -13.43
N ILE A 217 2.61 -11.09 -13.30
CA ILE A 217 1.57 -11.34 -12.29
C ILE A 217 0.91 -12.71 -12.51
N ASN A 218 0.54 -13.04 -13.75
CA ASN A 218 -0.08 -14.31 -14.08
C ASN A 218 0.88 -15.48 -13.89
N HIS A 219 2.17 -15.29 -14.16
CA HIS A 219 3.21 -16.26 -13.86
C HIS A 219 3.30 -16.57 -12.37
N LEU A 220 3.36 -15.54 -11.52
CA LEU A 220 3.33 -15.71 -10.05
C LEU A 220 2.05 -16.41 -9.57
N LEU A 221 0.89 -16.09 -10.16
CA LEU A 221 -0.38 -16.70 -9.80
C LEU A 221 -0.47 -18.19 -10.13
N ALA A 222 0.22 -18.63 -11.19
CA ALA A 222 0.25 -20.02 -11.65
C ALA A 222 1.20 -20.92 -10.83
N GLN A 223 2.07 -20.33 -10.02
CA GLN A 223 3.03 -21.06 -9.20
C GLN A 223 2.47 -21.46 -7.83
N PRO A 224 3.01 -22.52 -7.20
CA PRO A 224 2.81 -22.77 -5.78
C PRO A 224 3.25 -21.56 -4.94
N LEU A 225 2.48 -21.22 -3.89
CA LEU A 225 2.70 -20.01 -3.09
C LEU A 225 4.16 -19.82 -2.61
N PRO A 226 4.86 -20.84 -2.05
CA PRO A 226 6.25 -20.66 -1.62
C PRO A 226 7.20 -20.29 -2.77
N ALA A 227 6.99 -20.87 -3.96
CA ALA A 227 7.80 -20.56 -5.14
C ALA A 227 7.52 -19.14 -5.65
N ALA A 228 6.26 -18.74 -5.71
CA ALA A 228 5.86 -17.39 -6.11
C ALA A 228 6.42 -16.33 -5.15
N GLN A 229 6.36 -16.57 -3.83
CA GLN A 229 6.92 -15.67 -2.82
C GLN A 229 8.45 -15.57 -2.95
N ALA A 230 9.14 -16.69 -3.16
CA ALA A 230 10.60 -16.68 -3.39
C ALA A 230 10.97 -15.91 -4.66
N GLU A 231 10.21 -16.08 -5.74
CA GLU A 231 10.44 -15.36 -6.99
C GLU A 231 10.18 -13.86 -6.85
N TYR A 232 9.11 -13.46 -6.15
CA TYR A 232 8.83 -12.05 -5.87
C TYR A 232 9.88 -11.41 -4.96
N ALA A 233 10.34 -12.12 -3.93
CA ALA A 233 11.45 -11.67 -3.08
C ALA A 233 12.75 -11.50 -3.88
N ALA A 234 13.05 -12.43 -4.79
CA ALA A 234 14.19 -12.31 -5.70
C ALA A 234 14.03 -11.12 -6.66
N TYR A 235 12.83 -10.85 -7.14
CA TYR A 235 12.51 -9.69 -7.95
C TYR A 235 12.79 -8.36 -7.23
N ALA A 236 12.35 -8.23 -5.97
CA ALA A 236 12.69 -7.09 -5.12
C ALA A 236 14.20 -7.00 -4.83
N ALA A 237 14.86 -8.14 -4.58
CA ALA A 237 16.31 -8.21 -4.34
C ALA A 237 17.15 -7.71 -5.52
N ARG A 238 16.77 -8.00 -6.76
CA ARG A 238 17.47 -7.50 -7.96
C ARG A 238 17.41 -5.97 -8.06
N TYR A 239 16.30 -5.36 -7.64
CA TYR A 239 16.24 -3.90 -7.51
C TYR A 239 17.21 -3.40 -6.43
N ARG A 240 17.18 -3.99 -5.23
CA ARG A 240 18.06 -3.60 -4.11
C ARG A 240 19.54 -3.69 -4.51
N ASP A 241 19.92 -4.76 -5.21
CA ASP A 241 21.27 -4.94 -5.75
C ASP A 241 21.65 -3.83 -6.73
N CYS A 242 20.79 -3.56 -7.72
CA CYS A 242 21.01 -2.47 -8.68
C CYS A 242 21.19 -1.12 -7.97
N PHE A 243 20.31 -0.81 -7.03
CA PHE A 243 20.30 0.48 -6.33
C PHE A 243 21.59 0.66 -5.52
N SER A 244 22.05 -0.38 -4.83
CA SER A 244 23.28 -0.35 -4.03
C SER A 244 24.56 -0.16 -4.87
N LYS A 245 24.58 -0.67 -6.11
CA LYS A 245 25.74 -0.62 -7.01
C LYS A 245 25.74 0.58 -7.96
N SER A 246 24.61 1.27 -8.10
CA SER A 246 24.49 2.39 -9.04
C SER A 246 25.28 3.61 -8.58
N ARG A 247 26.00 4.24 -9.51
CA ARG A 247 26.80 5.44 -9.28
C ARG A 247 26.01 6.75 -9.47
N VAL A 248 24.72 6.67 -9.79
CA VAL A 248 23.86 7.85 -9.93
C VAL A 248 23.68 8.49 -8.55
N THR A 249 23.98 9.79 -8.46
CA THR A 249 23.95 10.54 -7.19
C THR A 249 22.54 10.99 -6.82
N ASP A 250 21.73 11.40 -7.80
CA ASP A 250 20.32 11.71 -7.57
C ASP A 250 19.53 10.44 -7.22
N GLU A 251 19.03 10.38 -5.98
CA GLU A 251 18.44 9.16 -5.43
C GLU A 251 17.18 8.72 -6.19
N LEU A 252 16.34 9.69 -6.58
CA LEU A 252 15.09 9.42 -7.28
C LEU A 252 15.36 8.94 -8.71
N GLN A 253 16.31 9.56 -9.41
CA GLN A 253 16.78 9.14 -10.73
C GLN A 253 17.39 7.73 -10.63
N ARG A 254 18.23 7.48 -9.63
CA ARG A 254 18.82 6.16 -9.36
C ARG A 254 17.72 5.11 -9.16
N ALA A 255 16.72 5.40 -8.33
CA ALA A 255 15.59 4.52 -8.09
C ALA A 255 14.82 4.19 -9.37
N ARG A 256 14.44 5.22 -10.14
CA ARG A 256 13.68 5.04 -11.39
C ARG A 256 14.47 4.27 -12.44
N GLN A 257 15.78 4.51 -12.55
CA GLN A 257 16.64 3.77 -13.48
C GLN A 257 16.74 2.29 -13.10
N CYS A 258 16.98 1.98 -11.82
CA CYS A 258 17.06 0.60 -11.35
C CYS A 258 15.73 -0.14 -11.49
N ALA A 259 14.61 0.51 -11.19
CA ALA A 259 13.28 -0.05 -11.41
C ALA A 259 13.06 -0.42 -12.90
N LYS A 260 13.36 0.50 -13.82
CA LYS A 260 13.26 0.26 -15.27
C LYS A 260 14.17 -0.88 -15.76
N LYS A 261 15.37 -1.02 -15.19
CA LYS A 261 16.29 -2.12 -15.53
C LYS A 261 15.73 -3.48 -15.11
N ASN A 262 15.02 -3.55 -13.99
CA ASN A 262 14.45 -4.78 -13.44
C ASN A 262 13.09 -5.17 -14.05
N LEU A 263 12.45 -4.25 -14.78
CA LEU A 263 11.20 -4.49 -15.51
C LEU A 263 11.39 -5.04 -16.92
N ARG A 264 12.62 -5.05 -17.43
CA ARG A 264 13.02 -5.64 -18.72
C ARG A 264 13.39 -7.09 -18.53
#